data_AF-H2XMV2-F1
#
_entry.id   AF-H2XMV2-F1
#
_cell.length_a   1.000
_cell.length_b   1.000
_cell.length_c   1.000
_cell.angle_alpha   90.00
_cell.angle_beta   90.00
_cell.angle_gamma   90.00
#
_symmetry.space_group_name_H-M   'P 1'
#
loop_
_entity.id
_entity.type
_entity.pdbx_description
1 polymer ?
#
loop_
_entity_poly.entity_id
_entity_poly.type
_entity_poly.pdbx_seq_one_letter_code
_entity_poly.pdbx_strand_id
1 'polypeptide(L)'
;MDYSDTLHGTENVLPSTQQGDGPPQTVDNQENENKGGEDTNLPLKQIPNFYEVNPVSSESEVLSHHFFKEFEPMLKETKAKLTDIEQNQKVLIESLEREGEKLKENGDFVEIESAMSTVHSYRVKLKRIKRNMSYLKEATMRLQKEAFHLEQLKRKEIKKEEERSKKMLEAESNLTAKLSKQSK
;
A
#
# COMPACT_ATOMS: atom_id res chain seq x y z
N MET A 1 34.55 32.28 -7.34
CA MET A 1 34.61 31.67 -8.68
C MET A 1 33.34 30.87 -8.83
N ASP A 2 32.35 31.54 -9.38
CA ASP A 2 31.07 31.00 -9.79
C ASP A 2 31.25 30.16 -11.07
N TYR A 3 30.54 29.04 -11.12
CA TYR A 3 29.99 28.53 -12.37
C TYR A 3 28.56 28.07 -12.08
N SER A 4 27.64 29.02 -12.28
CA SER A 4 26.27 28.79 -12.69
C SER A 4 26.27 28.18 -14.08
N ASP A 5 25.51 27.10 -14.28
CA ASP A 5 24.97 26.82 -15.60
C ASP A 5 23.51 26.38 -15.50
N THR A 6 22.74 26.98 -16.39
CA THR A 6 21.31 27.27 -16.29
C THR A 6 20.67 26.77 -17.57
N LEU A 7 19.75 25.81 -17.48
CA LEU A 7 18.76 25.47 -18.53
C LEU A 7 17.45 25.17 -17.79
N HIS A 8 16.51 26.10 -17.64
CA HIS A 8 15.53 26.65 -18.60
C HIS A 8 14.73 25.61 -19.40
N GLY A 9 13.42 25.66 -19.17
CA GLY A 9 12.36 25.15 -20.05
C GLY A 9 11.53 24.04 -19.40
N THR A 10 10.21 24.10 -19.25
CA THR A 10 9.19 25.10 -19.62
C THR A 10 7.94 24.76 -18.81
N GLU A 11 7.20 25.80 -18.42
CA GLU A 11 5.81 25.73 -17.93
C GLU A 11 4.89 24.99 -18.91
N ASN A 12 3.89 24.29 -18.36
CA ASN A 12 2.56 24.07 -18.95
C ASN A 12 1.70 23.47 -17.81
N VAL A 13 0.98 24.28 -17.04
CA VAL A 13 -0.37 24.81 -17.32
C VAL A 13 -1.38 23.69 -17.61
N LEU A 14 -2.20 23.42 -16.61
CA LEU A 14 -3.48 22.70 -16.72
C LEU A 14 -4.35 23.30 -17.83
N PRO A 15 -5.21 22.48 -18.43
CA PRO A 15 -6.61 22.85 -18.48
C PRO A 15 -7.51 21.76 -17.89
N SER A 16 -8.39 22.20 -16.99
CA SER A 16 -9.60 21.49 -16.59
C SER A 16 -10.48 21.21 -17.81
N THR A 17 -10.98 19.99 -17.96
CA THR A 17 -12.22 19.71 -18.69
C THR A 17 -12.92 18.52 -18.05
N GLN A 18 -14.19 18.73 -17.71
CA GLN A 18 -15.17 17.76 -17.24
C GLN A 18 -15.53 16.75 -18.34
N GLN A 19 -15.85 15.51 -17.91
CA GLN A 19 -16.62 14.43 -18.54
C GLN A 19 -15.85 13.13 -18.21
N GLY A 20 -16.35 12.15 -17.45
CA GLY A 20 -17.71 11.76 -17.17
C GLY A 20 -17.80 10.28 -17.49
N ASP A 21 -17.33 9.40 -16.60
CA ASP A 21 -17.52 7.95 -16.69
C ASP A 21 -17.73 7.40 -15.29
N GLY A 22 -19.01 7.27 -14.93
CA GLY A 22 -19.45 6.60 -13.71
C GLY A 22 -19.47 5.09 -13.89
N PRO A 23 -19.46 4.33 -12.77
CA PRO A 23 -19.56 2.88 -12.78
C PRO A 23 -20.93 2.39 -13.30
N PRO A 24 -21.01 1.12 -13.78
CA PRO A 24 -22.23 0.60 -14.38
C PRO A 24 -23.37 0.61 -13.37
N GLN A 25 -24.51 1.16 -13.79
CA GLN A 25 -25.74 1.19 -13.00
C GLN A 25 -26.21 -0.23 -12.71
N THR A 26 -26.25 -0.57 -11.43
CA THR A 26 -27.12 -1.58 -10.84
C THR A 26 -28.56 -1.11 -11.02
N VAL A 27 -29.36 -1.85 -11.79
CA VAL A 27 -30.80 -1.64 -11.85
C VAL A 27 -31.41 -2.47 -10.72
N ASP A 28 -31.77 -1.80 -9.64
CA ASP A 28 -32.60 -2.34 -8.58
C ASP A 28 -33.99 -2.66 -9.13
N ASN A 29 -34.40 -3.92 -8.99
CA ASN A 29 -35.77 -4.36 -9.14
C ASN A 29 -36.60 -3.76 -7.99
N GLN A 30 -37.51 -2.84 -8.32
CA GLN A 30 -38.68 -2.58 -7.49
C GLN A 30 -39.88 -3.28 -8.09
N GLU A 31 -40.41 -4.22 -7.31
CA GLU A 31 -41.76 -4.76 -7.41
C GLU A 31 -42.77 -3.61 -7.54
N ASN A 32 -43.67 -3.72 -8.51
CA ASN A 32 -44.94 -3.04 -8.42
C ASN A 32 -46.02 -3.97 -8.95
N GLU A 33 -46.78 -4.52 -8.00
CA GLU A 33 -48.08 -5.13 -8.24
C GLU A 33 -48.94 -4.13 -9.02
N ASN A 34 -49.46 -4.52 -10.18
CA ASN A 34 -50.65 -3.86 -10.68
C ASN A 34 -51.66 -4.88 -11.19
N LYS A 35 -52.87 -4.67 -10.68
CA LYS A 35 -54.04 -5.53 -10.75
C LYS A 35 -54.57 -5.55 -12.17
N GLY A 36 -54.87 -6.74 -12.67
CA GLY A 36 -55.62 -6.92 -13.90
C GLY A 36 -57.03 -6.35 -13.75
N GLY A 37 -57.34 -5.37 -14.59
CA GLY A 37 -58.66 -4.76 -14.73
C GLY A 37 -58.78 -4.15 -16.12
N GLU A 38 -59.49 -4.89 -16.98
CA GLU A 38 -60.37 -4.45 -18.05
C GLU A 38 -59.85 -3.68 -19.29
N ASP A 39 -60.29 -4.22 -20.43
CA ASP A 39 -60.65 -3.53 -21.66
C ASP A 39 -59.55 -2.95 -22.55
N THR A 40 -58.89 -3.87 -23.26
CA THR A 40 -58.62 -3.63 -24.69
C THR A 40 -59.20 -4.77 -25.52
N ASN A 41 -60.50 -4.67 -25.80
CA ASN A 41 -61.13 -5.37 -26.91
C ASN A 41 -60.52 -4.86 -28.23
N LEU A 42 -59.34 -5.37 -28.60
CA LEU A 42 -58.96 -5.39 -30.01
C LEU A 42 -59.79 -6.50 -30.66
N PRO A 43 -60.52 -6.23 -31.75
CA PRO A 43 -61.23 -7.28 -32.45
C PRO A 43 -60.17 -8.28 -32.90
N LEU A 44 -60.28 -9.51 -32.40
CA LEU A 44 -59.63 -10.68 -32.99
C LEU A 44 -60.05 -10.67 -34.45
N LYS A 45 -59.24 -10.07 -35.33
CA LYS A 45 -59.27 -10.38 -36.74
C LYS A 45 -59.11 -11.88 -36.76
N GLN A 46 -60.19 -12.56 -37.13
CA GLN A 46 -60.25 -14.00 -37.29
C GLN A 46 -58.97 -14.38 -38.01
N ILE A 47 -58.04 -14.98 -37.27
CA ILE A 47 -56.91 -15.67 -37.86
C ILE A 47 -57.57 -16.63 -38.84
N PRO A 48 -57.27 -16.58 -40.15
CA PRO A 48 -57.81 -17.55 -41.08
C PRO A 48 -57.59 -18.92 -40.46
N ASN A 49 -58.70 -19.61 -40.19
CA ASN A 49 -58.72 -20.88 -39.53
C ASN A 49 -57.91 -21.85 -40.42
N PHE A 50 -56.61 -21.98 -40.16
CA PHE A 50 -55.72 -22.78 -41.02
C PHE A 50 -55.97 -24.29 -40.82
N TYR A 51 -56.93 -24.66 -39.97
CA TYR A 51 -57.47 -26.02 -39.85
C TYR A 51 -58.65 -26.22 -40.79
N GLU A 52 -58.54 -25.78 -42.04
CA GLU A 52 -59.23 -26.50 -43.10
C GLU A 52 -58.51 -27.85 -43.20
N VAL A 53 -59.00 -28.81 -42.42
CA VAL A 53 -58.50 -30.18 -42.34
C VAL A 53 -58.76 -30.81 -43.70
N ASN A 54 -57.86 -30.55 -44.65
CA ASN A 54 -57.63 -31.48 -45.73
C ASN A 54 -57.36 -32.84 -45.06
N PRO A 55 -58.00 -33.94 -45.50
CA PRO A 55 -57.68 -35.25 -44.98
C PRO A 55 -56.18 -35.42 -45.14
N VAL A 56 -55.47 -35.49 -44.00
CA VAL A 56 -54.03 -35.67 -43.98
C VAL A 56 -53.80 -36.97 -44.74
N SER A 57 -53.17 -36.87 -45.91
CA SER A 57 -52.74 -38.05 -46.65
C SER A 57 -51.96 -38.92 -45.67
N SER A 58 -52.22 -40.23 -45.64
CA SER A 58 -51.56 -41.16 -44.71
C SER A 58 -50.04 -40.96 -44.67
N GLU A 59 -49.46 -40.55 -45.80
CA GLU A 59 -48.07 -40.19 -46.00
C GLU A 59 -47.60 -39.01 -45.13
N SER A 60 -48.43 -38.00 -44.87
CA SER A 60 -48.11 -36.84 -44.04
C SER A 60 -48.14 -37.17 -42.53
N GLU A 61 -49.05 -38.05 -42.10
CA GLU A 61 -49.04 -38.59 -40.74
C GLU A 61 -47.80 -39.45 -40.50
N VAL A 62 -47.48 -40.34 -41.46
CA VAL A 62 -46.28 -41.20 -41.39
C VAL A 62 -44.99 -40.36 -41.38
N LEU A 63 -44.91 -39.32 -42.21
CA LEU A 63 -43.76 -38.42 -42.25
C LEU A 63 -43.60 -37.65 -40.94
N SER A 64 -44.68 -37.09 -40.40
CA SER A 64 -44.65 -36.35 -39.13
C SER A 64 -44.28 -37.28 -37.98
N HIS A 65 -44.86 -38.48 -37.92
CA HIS A 65 -44.53 -39.48 -36.91
C HIS A 65 -43.06 -39.91 -36.99
N HIS A 66 -42.55 -40.17 -38.19
CA HIS A 66 -41.14 -40.52 -38.38
C HIS A 66 -40.21 -39.36 -38.02
N PHE A 67 -40.58 -38.12 -38.36
CA PHE A 67 -39.86 -36.92 -37.97
C PHE A 67 -39.78 -36.79 -36.45
N PHE A 68 -40.92 -36.84 -35.74
CA PHE A 68 -40.91 -36.76 -34.28
C PHE A 68 -40.14 -37.92 -33.64
N LYS A 69 -40.32 -39.15 -34.13
CA LYS A 69 -39.60 -40.31 -33.63
C LYS A 69 -38.07 -40.17 -33.73
N GLU A 70 -37.57 -39.52 -34.79
CA GLU A 70 -36.13 -39.32 -35.00
C GLU A 70 -35.59 -38.12 -34.21
N PHE A 71 -36.32 -37.00 -34.17
CA PHE A 71 -35.84 -35.76 -33.56
C PHE A 71 -36.08 -35.66 -32.05
N GLU A 72 -37.15 -36.27 -31.52
CA GLU A 72 -37.45 -36.28 -30.09
C GLU A 72 -36.30 -36.81 -29.20
N PRO A 73 -35.66 -37.97 -29.50
CA PRO A 73 -34.56 -38.45 -28.67
C PRO A 73 -33.35 -37.50 -28.71
N MET A 74 -33.02 -36.95 -29.87
CA MET A 74 -31.92 -35.97 -30.02
C MET A 74 -32.18 -34.69 -29.22
N LEU A 75 -33.43 -34.19 -29.22
CA LEU A 75 -33.82 -33.03 -28.43
C LEU A 75 -33.74 -33.32 -26.92
N LYS A 76 -34.16 -34.51 -26.48
CA LYS A 76 -34.03 -34.94 -25.08
C LYS A 76 -32.57 -35.04 -24.65
N GLU A 77 -31.71 -35.62 -25.49
CA GLU A 77 -30.27 -35.71 -25.22
C GLU A 77 -29.62 -34.33 -25.14
N THR A 78 -29.95 -33.42 -26.06
CA THR A 78 -29.44 -32.05 -26.07
C THR A 78 -29.87 -31.28 -24.82
N LYS A 79 -31.14 -31.44 -24.42
CA LYS A 79 -31.64 -30.87 -23.17
C LYS A 79 -30.88 -31.39 -21.96
N ALA A 80 -30.67 -32.72 -21.87
CA ALA A 80 -29.93 -33.34 -20.78
C ALA A 80 -28.50 -32.77 -20.67
N LYS A 81 -27.77 -32.70 -21.78
CA LYS A 81 -26.43 -32.11 -21.84
C LYS A 81 -26.42 -30.64 -21.40
N LEU A 82 -27.44 -29.87 -21.79
CA LEU A 82 -27.55 -28.48 -21.38
C LEU A 82 -27.75 -28.34 -19.87
N THR A 83 -28.61 -29.16 -19.27
CA THR A 83 -28.77 -29.20 -17.81
C THR A 83 -27.49 -29.61 -17.08
N ASP A 84 -26.74 -30.57 -17.61
CA ASP A 84 -25.46 -30.97 -17.02
C ASP A 84 -24.44 -29.82 -17.07
N ILE A 85 -24.38 -29.10 -18.20
CA ILE A 85 -23.52 -27.92 -18.35
C ILE A 85 -23.95 -26.82 -17.38
N GLU A 86 -25.25 -26.54 -17.27
CA GLU A 86 -25.77 -25.53 -16.35
C GLU A 86 -25.41 -25.88 -14.89
N GLN A 87 -25.54 -27.15 -14.51
CA GLN A 87 -25.17 -27.61 -13.18
C GLN A 87 -23.66 -27.48 -12.93
N ASN A 88 -22.83 -27.86 -13.91
CA ASN A 88 -21.39 -27.69 -13.80
C ASN A 88 -20.98 -26.22 -13.67
N GLN A 89 -21.66 -25.33 -14.41
CA GLN A 89 -21.42 -23.90 -14.30
C GLN A 89 -21.78 -23.37 -12.91
N LYS A 90 -22.90 -23.79 -12.32
CA LYS A 90 -23.28 -23.42 -10.95
C LYS A 90 -22.20 -23.84 -9.95
N VAL A 91 -21.73 -25.08 -10.01
CA VAL A 91 -20.68 -25.59 -9.12
C VAL A 91 -19.37 -24.83 -9.29
N LEU A 92 -19.00 -24.49 -10.53
CA LEU A 92 -17.79 -23.70 -10.80
C LEU A 92 -17.90 -22.28 -10.23
N ILE A 93 -19.04 -21.63 -10.39
CA ILE A 93 -19.31 -20.29 -9.84
C ILE A 93 -19.19 -20.34 -8.32
N GLU A 94 -19.87 -21.28 -7.65
CA GLU A 94 -19.78 -21.47 -6.20
C GLU A 94 -18.36 -21.78 -5.71
N SER A 95 -17.56 -22.46 -6.54
CA SER A 95 -16.15 -22.73 -6.22
C SER A 95 -15.30 -21.47 -6.33
N LEU A 96 -15.50 -20.67 -7.37
CA LEU A 96 -14.79 -19.41 -7.58
C LEU A 96 -15.15 -18.37 -6.51
N GLU A 97 -16.42 -18.30 -6.12
CA GLU A 97 -16.85 -17.42 -5.03
C GLU A 97 -16.17 -17.79 -3.71
N ARG A 98 -16.15 -19.08 -3.35
CA ARG A 98 -15.43 -19.57 -2.16
C ARG A 98 -13.93 -19.34 -2.22
N GLU A 99 -13.31 -19.49 -3.39
CA GLU A 99 -11.89 -19.18 -3.56
C GLU A 99 -11.62 -17.67 -3.44
N GLY A 100 -12.51 -16.85 -3.99
CA GLY A 100 -12.47 -15.39 -3.84
C GLY A 100 -12.60 -14.95 -2.38
N GLU A 101 -13.46 -15.58 -1.59
CA GLU A 101 -13.56 -15.34 -0.15
C GLU A 101 -12.27 -15.72 0.58
N LYS A 102 -11.72 -16.90 0.31
CA LYS A 102 -10.42 -17.32 0.89
C LYS A 102 -9.29 -16.35 0.56
N LEU A 103 -9.26 -15.80 -0.64
CA LEU A 103 -8.26 -14.80 -1.03
C LEU A 103 -8.44 -13.47 -0.29
N LYS A 104 -9.67 -13.07 0.01
CA LYS A 104 -9.96 -11.87 0.82
C LYS A 104 -9.63 -12.08 2.30
N GLU A 105 -9.89 -13.28 2.81
CA GLU A 105 -9.51 -13.69 4.16
C GLU A 105 -8.00 -13.87 4.31
N ASN A 106 -7.26 -13.99 3.19
CA ASN A 106 -5.81 -14.07 3.18
C ASN A 106 -5.20 -12.73 3.63
N GLY A 107 -5.07 -12.57 4.94
CA GLY A 107 -4.49 -11.40 5.60
C GLY A 107 -2.99 -11.23 5.39
N ASP A 108 -2.32 -12.20 4.75
CA ASP A 108 -0.88 -12.20 4.49
C ASP A 108 -0.41 -10.89 3.84
N PHE A 109 -1.18 -10.36 2.87
CA PHE A 109 -0.82 -9.10 2.21
C PHE A 109 -0.84 -7.91 3.17
N VAL A 110 -1.85 -7.85 4.04
CA VAL A 110 -2.00 -6.79 5.05
C VAL A 110 -0.90 -6.91 6.12
N GLU A 111 -0.56 -8.14 6.52
CA GLU A 111 0.54 -8.40 7.46
C GLU A 111 1.89 -7.98 6.87
N ILE A 112 2.15 -8.33 5.60
CA ILE A 112 3.37 -7.91 4.88
C ILE A 112 3.45 -6.38 4.78
N GLU A 113 2.35 -5.70 4.45
CA GLU A 113 2.32 -4.24 4.37
C GLU A 113 2.60 -3.57 5.74
N SER A 114 2.03 -4.12 6.81
CA SER A 114 2.28 -3.69 8.19
C SER A 114 3.74 -3.92 8.60
N ALA A 115 4.31 -5.09 8.27
CA ALA A 115 5.70 -5.41 8.51
C ALA A 115 6.64 -4.46 7.75
N MET A 116 6.35 -4.17 6.48
CA MET A 116 7.13 -3.23 5.65
C MET A 116 7.09 -1.81 6.21
N SER A 117 5.93 -1.35 6.67
CA SER A 117 5.77 -0.06 7.34
C SER A 117 6.60 0.02 8.63
N THR A 118 6.61 -1.06 9.40
CA THR A 118 7.39 -1.19 10.64
C THR A 118 8.89 -1.14 10.37
N VAL A 119 9.36 -1.91 9.38
CA VAL A 119 10.75 -1.91 8.92
C VAL A 119 11.17 -0.52 8.45
N HIS A 120 10.33 0.18 7.69
CA HIS A 120 10.60 1.55 7.26
C HIS A 120 10.78 2.49 8.45
N SER A 121 9.88 2.45 9.43
CA SER A 121 9.95 3.24 10.65
C SER A 121 11.25 3.01 11.41
N TYR A 122 11.64 1.74 11.63
CA TYR A 122 12.89 1.42 12.30
C TYR A 122 14.12 1.86 11.52
N ARG A 123 14.12 1.74 10.18
CA ARG A 123 15.21 2.24 9.34
C ARG A 123 15.41 3.74 9.51
N VAL A 124 14.33 4.52 9.55
CA VAL A 124 14.39 5.97 9.78
C VAL A 124 14.93 6.27 11.19
N LYS A 125 14.45 5.56 12.22
CA LYS A 125 14.93 5.70 13.60
C LYS A 125 16.43 5.39 13.71
N LEU A 126 16.90 4.30 13.12
CA LEU A 126 18.32 3.91 13.12
C LEU A 126 19.20 4.96 12.42
N LYS A 127 18.76 5.49 11.27
CA LYS A 127 19.47 6.60 10.59
C LYS A 127 19.58 7.83 11.48
N ARG A 128 18.54 8.16 12.26
CA ARG A 128 18.56 9.28 13.22
C ARG A 128 19.51 9.00 14.38
N ILE A 129 19.42 7.82 14.99
CA ILE A 129 20.31 7.42 16.10
C ILE A 129 21.77 7.45 15.66
N LYS A 130 22.09 6.90 14.49
CA LYS A 130 23.46 6.94 13.93
C LYS A 130 23.99 8.36 13.81
N ARG A 131 23.18 9.30 13.28
CA ARG A 131 23.56 10.71 13.17
C ARG A 131 23.80 11.34 14.55
N ASN A 132 22.87 11.11 15.50
CA ASN A 132 23.00 11.64 16.85
C ASN A 132 24.24 11.09 17.57
N MET A 133 24.53 9.80 17.41
CA MET A 133 25.73 9.17 17.98
C MET A 133 27.02 9.75 17.38
N SER A 134 27.04 10.04 16.07
CA SER A 134 28.19 10.71 15.44
C SER A 134 28.40 12.10 16.02
N TYR A 135 27.33 12.90 16.10
CA TYR A 135 27.39 14.25 16.67
C TYR A 135 27.85 14.23 18.14
N LEU A 136 27.28 13.33 18.95
CA LEU A 136 27.66 13.19 20.34
C LEU A 136 29.14 12.82 20.48
N LYS A 137 29.62 11.86 19.68
CA LYS A 137 31.04 11.48 19.66
C LYS A 137 31.93 12.68 19.34
N GLU A 138 31.60 13.46 18.32
CA GLU A 138 32.36 14.65 17.95
C GLU A 138 32.38 15.70 19.07
N ALA A 139 31.23 15.98 19.68
CA ALA A 139 31.11 16.90 20.81
C ALA A 139 31.94 16.42 22.01
N THR A 140 31.85 15.13 22.36
CA THR A 140 32.64 14.53 23.43
C THR A 140 34.13 14.62 23.16
N MET A 141 34.58 14.36 21.93
CA MET A 141 36.00 14.47 21.57
C MET A 141 36.53 15.90 21.69
N ARG A 142 35.73 16.91 21.30
CA ARG A 142 36.10 18.33 21.47
C ARG A 142 36.24 18.69 22.95
N LEU A 143 35.24 18.33 23.77
CA LEU A 143 35.28 18.58 25.21
C LEU A 143 36.45 17.87 25.90
N GLN A 144 36.74 16.63 25.53
CA GLN A 144 37.90 15.89 26.06
C GLN A 144 39.22 16.60 25.73
N LYS A 145 39.36 17.12 24.51
CA LYS A 145 40.54 17.86 24.10
C LYS A 145 40.71 19.16 24.91
N GLU A 146 39.63 19.90 25.10
CA GLU A 146 39.63 21.13 25.90
C GLU A 146 39.93 20.86 27.38
N ALA A 147 39.30 19.84 27.96
CA ALA A 147 39.54 19.43 29.34
C ALA A 147 41.00 19.03 29.56
N PHE A 148 41.58 18.24 28.64
CA PHE A 148 42.98 17.87 28.69
C PHE A 148 43.92 19.07 28.57
N HIS A 149 43.62 20.01 27.67
CA HIS A 149 44.42 21.23 27.53
C HIS A 149 44.39 22.08 28.80
N LEU A 150 43.21 22.26 29.39
CA LEU A 150 43.03 23.01 30.63
C LEU A 150 43.77 22.35 31.80
N GLU A 151 43.71 21.02 31.89
CA GLU A 151 44.46 20.26 32.90
C GLU A 151 45.97 20.44 32.73
N GLN A 152 46.48 20.40 31.49
CA GLN A 152 47.90 20.66 31.22
C GLN A 152 48.31 22.08 31.62
N LEU A 153 47.49 23.09 31.33
CA LEU A 153 47.77 24.47 31.72
C LEU A 153 47.85 24.61 33.24
N LYS A 154 46.86 24.07 33.97
CA LYS A 154 46.84 24.08 35.43
C LYS A 154 48.07 23.37 36.03
N ARG A 155 48.46 22.21 35.50
CA ARG A 155 49.67 21.49 35.94
C ARG A 155 50.95 22.30 35.71
N LYS A 156 51.04 23.05 34.61
CA LYS A 156 52.19 23.93 34.32
C LYS A 156 52.23 25.14 35.25
N GLU A 157 51.08 25.73 35.54
CA GLU A 157 50.98 26.88 36.43
C GLU A 157 51.39 26.53 37.87
N ILE A 158 50.88 25.41 38.41
CA ILE A 158 51.25 24.92 39.75
C ILE A 158 52.77 24.72 39.85
N LYS A 159 53.38 24.04 38.87
CA LYS A 159 54.83 23.84 38.84
C LYS A 159 55.62 25.15 38.83
N LYS A 160 55.14 26.14 38.06
CA LYS A 160 55.79 27.45 37.95
C LYS A 160 55.68 28.23 39.27
N GLU A 161 54.54 28.15 39.95
CA GLU A 161 54.33 28.79 41.23
C GLU A 161 55.18 28.15 42.34
N GLU A 162 55.27 26.82 42.37
CA GLU A 162 56.17 26.09 43.28
C GLU A 162 57.63 26.47 43.06
N GLU A 163 58.08 26.55 41.80
CA GLU A 163 59.44 26.97 41.47
C GLU A 163 59.71 28.42 41.89
N ARG A 164 58.74 29.33 41.71
CA ARG A 164 58.84 30.72 42.14
C ARG A 164 58.93 30.83 43.66
N SER A 165 58.06 30.12 44.37
CA SER A 165 58.05 30.06 45.83
C SER A 165 59.38 29.54 46.39
N LYS A 166 59.92 28.46 45.79
CA LYS A 166 61.24 27.92 46.16
C LYS A 166 62.36 28.93 45.98
N LYS A 167 62.41 29.65 44.84
CA LYS A 167 63.42 30.70 44.59
C LYS A 167 63.34 31.84 45.60
N MET A 168 62.13 32.24 46.01
CA MET A 168 61.96 33.26 47.04
C MET A 168 62.47 32.78 48.39
N LEU A 169 62.17 31.54 48.78
CA LEU A 169 62.65 30.96 50.03
C LEU A 169 64.19 30.82 50.05
N GLU A 170 64.80 30.43 48.92
CA GLU A 170 66.26 30.38 48.78
C GLU A 170 66.90 31.77 48.91
N ALA A 171 66.28 32.80 48.31
CA ALA A 171 66.75 34.19 48.44
C ALA A 171 66.67 34.68 49.89
N GLU A 172 65.56 34.39 50.59
CA GLU A 172 65.37 34.73 52.00
C GLU A 172 66.41 34.02 52.88
N SER A 173 66.60 32.70 52.71
CA SER A 173 67.61 31.94 53.44
C SER A 173 69.03 32.49 53.26
N ASN A 174 69.38 32.86 52.03
CA ASN A 174 70.68 33.46 51.71
C ASN A 174 70.88 34.82 52.38
N LEU A 175 69.85 35.66 52.48
CA LEU A 175 69.91 36.94 53.19
C LEU A 175 70.07 36.72 54.71
N THR A 176 69.31 35.78 55.29
CA THR A 176 69.40 35.43 56.70
C THR A 176 70.77 34.85 57.06
N ALA A 177 71.33 33.98 56.21
CA ALA A 177 72.68 33.44 56.39
C ALA A 177 73.77 34.52 56.30
N LYS A 178 73.61 35.55 55.46
CA LYS A 178 74.53 36.70 55.38
C LYS A 178 74.43 37.58 56.63
N LEU A 179 73.22 37.85 57.12
CA LEU A 179 73.00 38.60 58.38
C LEU A 179 73.59 37.89 59.58
N SER A 180 73.44 36.55 59.65
CA SER A 180 74.04 35.72 60.70
C SER A 180 75.58 35.77 60.75
N LYS A 181 76.24 35.99 59.60
CA LYS A 181 77.72 36.09 59.53
C LYS A 181 78.27 37.46 59.91
N GLN A 182 77.45 38.53 59.92
CA GLN A 182 77.85 39.87 60.33
C GLN A 182 77.62 40.17 61.83
N SER A 183 76.91 39.29 62.54
CA SER A 183 76.60 39.41 63.97
C SER A 183 77.55 38.59 64.88
N LYS A 184 78.66 38.05 64.35
CA LYS A 184 79.67 37.30 65.10
C LYS A 184 81.00 38.05 65.14
#